data_AF-A0A1R4H3J8-F1
#
_entry.id   AF-A0A1R4H3J8-F1
#
_cell.length_a   1.000
_cell.length_b   1.000
_cell.length_c   1.000
_cell.angle_alpha   90.00
_cell.angle_beta   90.00
_cell.angle_gamma   90.00
#
_symmetry.space_group_name_H-M   'P 1'
#
loop_
_entity.id
_entity.type
_entity.pdbx_description
1 polymer ?
#
loop_
_entity_poly.entity_id
_entity_poly.type
_entity_poly.pdbx_seq_one_letter_code
_entity_poly.pdbx_strand_id
1 'polypeptide(L)'
;MLNCHKVYRAIHQALIKALGIEMKGNQARHMNIMAGFICGIVQSGEVKLAEVASEIPKAGQEESKIMQLRRWLKNEAVDIDLYYLPYIKQILKALAKQTIVLIIDGSTTASGCVTLMVSVLYKADRKDSCVFG
;
A
#
# COMPACT_ATOMS: atom_id res chain seq x y z
N MET A 1 -6.46 -3.57 -21.60
CA MET A 1 -5.61 -2.68 -20.80
C MET A 1 -6.51 -1.93 -19.82
N LEU A 2 -6.39 -2.19 -18.51
CA LEU A 2 -7.15 -1.49 -17.49
C LEU A 2 -6.85 0.01 -17.63
N ASN A 3 -7.86 0.88 -17.59
CA ASN A 3 -7.62 2.32 -17.69
C ASN A 3 -6.98 2.80 -16.38
N CYS A 4 -5.64 2.84 -16.36
CA CYS A 4 -4.82 3.21 -15.22
C CYS A 4 -5.27 4.53 -14.55
N HIS A 5 -5.75 5.49 -15.33
CA HIS A 5 -6.30 6.74 -14.81
C HIS A 5 -7.63 6.57 -14.07
N LYS A 6 -8.52 5.67 -14.54
CA LYS A 6 -9.77 5.36 -13.83
C LYS A 6 -9.48 4.67 -12.49
N VAL A 7 -8.55 3.71 -12.48
CA VAL A 7 -8.12 2.99 -11.27
C VAL A 7 -7.49 3.96 -10.27
N TYR A 8 -6.54 4.78 -10.72
CA TYR A 8 -5.93 5.83 -9.90
C TYR A 8 -6.99 6.76 -9.29
N ARG A 9 -7.93 7.27 -10.10
CA ARG A 9 -8.98 8.17 -9.61
C ARG A 9 -9.87 7.50 -8.57
N ALA A 10 -10.27 6.24 -8.81
CA ALA A 10 -11.09 5.48 -7.87
C ALA A 10 -10.37 5.28 -6.53
N ILE A 11 -9.09 4.89 -6.57
CA ILE A 11 -8.25 4.74 -5.37
C ILE A 11 -8.12 6.07 -4.64
N HIS A 12 -7.74 7.13 -5.35
CA HIS A 12 -7.53 8.46 -4.76
C HIS A 12 -8.80 9.01 -4.09
N GLN A 13 -9.96 8.87 -4.74
CA GLN A 13 -11.25 9.26 -4.18
C GLN A 13 -11.62 8.42 -2.95
N ALA A 14 -11.37 7.11 -2.99
CA ALA A 14 -11.61 6.23 -1.85
C ALA A 14 -10.73 6.60 -0.65
N LEU A 15 -9.44 6.91 -0.86
CA LEU A 15 -8.53 7.34 0.19
C LEU A 15 -8.98 8.66 0.82
N ILE A 16 -9.31 9.68 0.03
CA ILE A 16 -9.79 10.97 0.57
C ILE A 16 -11.08 10.78 1.38
N LYS A 17 -12.04 10.02 0.85
CA LYS A 17 -13.31 9.76 1.53
C LYS A 17 -13.09 9.00 2.85
N ALA A 18 -12.20 8.02 2.83
CA ALA A 18 -11.84 7.21 3.99
C ALA A 18 -11.14 8.04 5.07
N LEU A 19 -10.26 8.97 4.68
CA LEU A 19 -9.50 9.80 5.59
C LEU A 19 -10.38 10.87 6.28
N GLY A 20 -11.35 11.45 5.56
CA GLY A 20 -12.32 12.39 6.13
C GLY A 20 -11.75 13.76 6.52
N ILE A 21 -10.49 14.05 6.17
CA ILE A 21 -9.86 15.37 6.35
C ILE A 21 -9.27 15.90 5.03
N GLU A 22 -9.21 17.22 4.92
CA GLU A 22 -8.61 17.90 3.77
C GLU A 22 -7.08 17.91 3.89
N MET A 23 -6.37 17.33 2.91
CA MET A 23 -4.91 17.35 2.88
C MET A 23 -4.39 18.59 2.12
N LYS A 24 -3.37 19.26 2.66
CA LYS A 24 -2.77 20.46 2.05
C LYS A 24 -1.25 20.33 1.87
N GLY A 25 -0.73 21.03 0.86
CA GLY A 25 0.72 21.11 0.59
C GLY A 25 1.39 19.74 0.46
N ASN A 26 2.40 19.49 1.29
CA ASN A 26 3.16 18.23 1.26
C ASN A 26 2.27 17.00 1.49
N GLN A 27 1.25 17.11 2.34
CA GLN A 27 0.37 15.97 2.64
C GLN A 27 -0.39 15.49 1.39
N ALA A 28 -0.93 16.43 0.62
CA ALA A 28 -1.58 16.11 -0.65
C ALA A 28 -0.59 15.51 -1.67
N ARG A 29 0.68 15.93 -1.66
CA ARG A 29 1.72 15.32 -2.49
C ARG A 29 2.00 13.87 -2.10
N HIS A 30 2.11 13.58 -0.80
CA HIS A 30 2.29 12.22 -0.31
C HIS A 30 1.07 11.34 -0.63
N MET A 31 -0.15 11.87 -0.53
CA MET A 31 -1.38 11.17 -0.93
C MET A 31 -1.36 10.78 -2.42
N ASN A 32 -0.95 11.70 -3.30
CA ASN A 32 -0.84 11.39 -4.73
C ASN A 32 0.18 10.27 -5.00
N ILE A 33 1.30 10.26 -4.27
CA ILE A 33 2.31 9.20 -4.38
C ILE A 33 1.72 7.88 -3.88
N MET A 34 1.03 7.87 -2.74
CA MET A 34 0.37 6.69 -2.19
C MET A 34 -0.68 6.10 -3.15
N ALA A 35 -1.56 6.95 -3.70
CA ALA A 35 -2.56 6.52 -4.68
C ALA A 35 -1.91 5.96 -5.95
N GLY A 36 -0.84 6.60 -6.43
CA GLY A 36 -0.05 6.12 -7.56
C GLY A 36 0.59 4.77 -7.26
N PHE A 37 1.14 4.60 -6.07
CA PHE A 37 1.81 3.38 -5.65
C PHE A 37 0.83 2.20 -5.57
N ILE A 38 -0.31 2.37 -4.92
CA ILE A 38 -1.37 1.34 -4.87
C ILE A 38 -1.87 1.01 -6.28
N CYS A 39 -2.06 2.03 -7.13
CA CYS A 39 -2.46 1.82 -8.52
C CYS A 39 -1.43 0.98 -9.28
N GLY A 40 -0.13 1.22 -9.07
CA GLY A 40 0.93 0.43 -9.68
C GLY A 40 0.91 -1.02 -9.20
N ILE A 41 0.79 -1.26 -7.88
CA ILE A 41 0.69 -2.63 -7.31
C ILE A 41 -0.51 -3.39 -7.87
N VAL A 42 -1.68 -2.75 -7.93
CA VAL A 42 -2.92 -3.39 -8.42
C VAL A 42 -2.80 -3.73 -9.91
N GLN A 43 -2.08 -2.92 -10.70
CA GLN A 43 -1.94 -3.15 -12.13
C GLN A 43 -0.83 -4.15 -12.46
N SER A 44 0.30 -4.11 -11.76
CA SER A 44 1.41 -5.04 -12.00
C SER A 44 1.16 -6.42 -11.38
N GLY A 45 0.38 -6.49 -10.28
CA GLY A 45 0.26 -7.70 -9.46
C GLY A 45 1.53 -8.01 -8.67
N GLU A 46 2.52 -7.13 -8.70
CA GLU A 46 3.84 -7.29 -8.11
C GLU A 46 4.09 -6.21 -7.05
N VAL A 47 4.98 -6.50 -6.11
CA VAL A 47 5.44 -5.53 -5.10
C VAL A 47 6.86 -5.02 -5.37
N LYS A 48 7.52 -5.55 -6.41
CA LYS A 48 8.85 -5.11 -6.85
C LYS A 48 8.75 -3.68 -7.39
N LEU A 49 9.57 -2.78 -6.85
CA LEU A 49 9.47 -1.35 -7.17
C LEU A 49 9.61 -1.01 -8.65
N ALA A 50 10.38 -1.79 -9.42
CA ALA A 50 10.50 -1.60 -10.87
C ALA A 50 9.16 -1.89 -11.58
N GLU A 51 8.61 -3.09 -11.35
CA GLU A 51 7.31 -3.52 -11.90
C GLU A 51 6.16 -2.61 -11.46
N VAL A 52 6.21 -2.09 -10.24
CA VAL A 52 5.19 -1.16 -9.76
C VAL A 52 5.34 0.20 -10.42
N ALA A 53 6.57 0.71 -10.57
CA ALA A 53 6.85 2.02 -11.13
C ALA A 53 6.50 2.13 -12.62
N SER A 54 6.69 1.05 -13.39
CA SER A 54 6.32 0.98 -14.81
C SER A 54 4.81 1.19 -15.01
N GLU A 55 3.99 0.71 -14.07
CA GLU A 55 2.53 0.79 -14.12
C GLU A 55 1.92 2.10 -13.55
N ILE A 56 2.73 3.01 -13.01
CA ILE A 56 2.23 4.28 -12.46
C ILE A 56 1.82 5.25 -13.60
N PRO A 57 0.58 5.77 -13.61
CA PRO A 57 -0.01 6.56 -14.71
C PRO A 57 0.54 8.00 -14.88
N LYS A 58 1.79 8.26 -14.49
CA LYS A 58 2.43 9.58 -14.57
C LYS A 58 3.53 9.60 -15.64
N ALA A 59 3.62 10.71 -16.38
CA ALA A 59 4.74 10.96 -17.28
C ALA A 59 6.06 11.08 -16.51
N GLY A 60 7.15 10.54 -17.06
CA GLY A 60 8.48 10.58 -16.48
C GLY A 60 9.25 9.27 -16.70
N GLN A 61 10.58 9.35 -16.55
CA GLN A 61 11.46 8.18 -16.65
C GLN A 61 11.18 7.19 -15.52
N GLU A 62 11.21 5.90 -15.83
CA GLU A 62 10.92 4.83 -14.89
C GLU A 62 11.86 4.86 -13.66
N GLU A 63 13.16 5.08 -13.87
CA GLU A 63 14.14 5.22 -12.78
C GLU A 63 13.77 6.35 -11.81
N SER A 64 13.25 7.47 -12.32
CA SER A 64 12.80 8.59 -11.50
C SER A 64 11.61 8.20 -10.63
N LYS A 65 10.68 7.40 -11.17
CA LYS A 65 9.53 6.86 -10.42
C LYS A 65 10.00 5.87 -9.35
N ILE A 66 10.91 4.95 -9.68
CA ILE A 66 11.51 4.01 -8.71
C ILE A 66 12.16 4.79 -7.57
N MET A 67 12.98 5.79 -7.89
CA MET A 67 13.65 6.62 -6.87
C MET A 67 12.65 7.42 -6.04
N GLN A 68 11.57 7.92 -6.64
CA GLN A 68 10.49 8.57 -5.92
C GLN A 68 9.82 7.62 -4.91
N LEU A 69 9.46 6.40 -5.33
CA LEU A 69 8.85 5.40 -4.45
C LEU A 69 9.81 5.00 -3.32
N ARG A 70 11.09 4.76 -3.63
CA ARG A 70 12.12 4.46 -2.62
C ARG A 70 12.24 5.57 -1.59
N ARG A 71 12.31 6.82 -2.04
CA ARG A 71 12.40 7.99 -1.14
C ARG A 71 11.14 8.14 -0.30
N TRP A 72 9.97 7.91 -0.88
CA TRP A 72 8.70 8.00 -0.16
C TRP A 72 8.58 6.91 0.91
N LEU A 73 8.93 5.66 0.60
CA LEU A 73 8.94 4.54 1.55
C LEU A 73 9.94 4.72 2.70
N LYS A 74 11.09 5.37 2.44
CA LYS A 74 12.10 5.67 3.46
C LYS A 74 11.83 6.93 4.26
N ASN A 75 10.81 7.71 3.90
CA ASN A 75 10.56 8.98 4.54
C ASN A 75 9.80 8.76 5.85
N GLU A 76 10.49 8.96 6.98
CA GLU A 76 9.94 8.84 8.32
C GLU A 76 8.80 9.84 8.60
N ALA A 77 8.70 10.94 7.84
CA ALA A 77 7.58 11.87 7.90
C ALA A 77 6.32 11.36 7.18
N VAL A 78 6.37 10.20 6.52
CA VAL A 78 5.16 9.45 6.12
C VAL A 78 4.60 8.80 7.38
N ASP A 79 3.87 9.63 8.13
CA ASP A 79 3.25 9.27 9.39
C ASP A 79 2.28 8.09 9.25
N ILE A 80 2.53 7.03 10.03
CA ILE A 80 1.70 5.83 10.11
C ILE A 80 0.25 6.20 10.44
N ASP A 81 0.06 7.15 11.35
CA ASP A 81 -1.26 7.56 11.82
C ASP A 81 -2.08 8.27 10.74
N LEU A 82 -1.40 8.89 9.77
CA LEU A 82 -2.04 9.66 8.70
C LEU A 82 -2.21 8.84 7.41
N TYR A 83 -1.17 8.10 6.99
CA TYR A 83 -1.15 7.43 5.69
C TYR A 83 -1.49 5.93 5.73
N TYR A 84 -1.53 5.30 6.90
CA TYR A 84 -1.79 3.85 6.99
C TYR A 84 -2.99 3.55 7.88
N LEU A 85 -2.95 4.04 9.12
CA LEU A 85 -3.91 3.69 10.16
C LEU A 85 -5.39 3.97 9.81
N PRO A 86 -5.76 5.11 9.18
CA PRO A 86 -7.16 5.43 8.89
C PRO A 86 -7.79 4.41 7.92
N TYR A 87 -6.98 3.85 7.03
CA TYR A 87 -7.39 2.86 6.03
C TYR A 87 -7.41 1.46 6.60
N ILE A 88 -6.36 1.06 7.33
CA ILE A 88 -6.28 -0.25 8.01
C ILE A 88 -7.48 -0.42 8.95
N LYS A 89 -7.81 0.61 9.75
CA LYS A 89 -8.99 0.57 10.64
C LYS A 89 -10.29 0.30 9.88
N GLN A 90 -10.46 0.87 8.69
CA GLN A 90 -11.67 0.66 7.88
C GLN A 90 -11.72 -0.74 7.28
N ILE A 91 -10.60 -1.24 6.78
CA ILE A 91 -10.48 -2.61 6.27
C ILE A 91 -10.81 -3.60 7.39
N LEU A 92 -10.17 -3.46 8.56
CA LEU A 92 -10.42 -4.34 9.71
C LEU A 92 -11.87 -4.28 10.19
N LYS A 93 -12.49 -3.08 10.26
CA LYS A 93 -13.91 -2.94 10.59
C LYS A 93 -14.83 -3.63 9.59
N ALA A 94 -14.50 -3.56 8.29
CA ALA A 94 -15.26 -4.25 7.26
C ALA A 94 -15.12 -5.77 7.37
N LEU A 95 -13.91 -6.25 7.65
CA LEU A 95 -13.61 -7.68 7.83
C LEU A 95 -14.15 -8.24 9.16
N ALA A 96 -14.30 -7.43 10.20
CA ALA A 96 -14.81 -7.87 11.50
C ALA A 96 -16.27 -8.35 11.47
N LYS A 97 -16.98 -8.14 10.35
CA LYS A 97 -18.33 -8.68 10.11
C LYS A 97 -18.33 -10.18 9.81
N GLN A 98 -17.17 -10.77 9.61
CA GLN A 98 -16.95 -12.19 9.33
C GLN A 98 -15.83 -12.72 10.22
N THR A 99 -15.68 -14.04 10.31
CA THR A 99 -14.53 -14.64 11.00
C THR A 99 -13.23 -14.15 10.34
N ILE A 100 -12.35 -13.54 11.13
CA ILE A 100 -11.03 -13.11 10.71
C ILE A 100 -10.04 -14.21 11.07
N VAL A 101 -9.23 -14.64 10.11
CA VAL A 101 -8.08 -15.51 10.36
C VAL A 101 -6.84 -14.64 10.44
N LEU A 102 -6.14 -14.72 11.57
CA LEU A 102 -4.86 -14.07 11.79
C LEU A 102 -3.74 -15.09 11.58
N ILE A 103 -2.75 -14.71 10.79
CA ILE A 103 -1.51 -15.45 10.61
C ILE A 103 -0.45 -14.71 11.42
N ILE A 104 0.19 -15.43 12.33
CA ILE A 104 1.27 -14.89 13.16
C ILE A 104 2.54 -15.63 12.75
N ASP A 105 3.53 -14.88 12.25
CA ASP A 105 4.80 -15.43 11.82
C ASP A 105 5.95 -14.72 12.53
N GLY A 106 7.00 -15.47 12.86
CA GLY A 106 8.18 -14.97 13.56
C GLY A 106 9.40 -15.10 12.67
N SER A 107 10.09 -13.98 12.39
CA SER A 107 11.31 -13.96 11.60
C SER A 107 12.48 -13.42 12.41
N THR A 108 13.60 -14.13 12.41
CA THR A 108 14.82 -13.66 13.05
C THR A 108 15.41 -12.51 12.25
N THR A 109 15.57 -11.35 12.88
CA THR A 109 16.29 -10.21 12.31
C THR A 109 17.75 -10.19 12.77
N ALA A 110 18.56 -9.36 12.13
CA ALA A 110 19.95 -9.17 12.55
C ALA A 110 20.02 -8.78 14.04
N SER A 111 21.17 -9.06 14.68
CA SER A 111 21.42 -8.75 16.10
C SER A 111 20.59 -9.54 17.14
N GLY A 112 20.03 -10.70 16.77
CA GLY A 112 19.36 -11.60 17.73
C GLY A 112 17.94 -11.14 18.10
N CYS A 113 17.38 -10.20 17.36
CA CYS A 113 15.99 -9.76 17.50
C CYS A 113 15.05 -10.70 16.72
N VAL A 114 13.80 -10.81 17.16
CA VAL A 114 12.74 -11.51 16.43
C VAL A 114 11.67 -10.51 16.05
N THR A 115 11.35 -10.43 14.76
CA THR A 115 10.20 -9.70 14.24
C THR A 115 9.00 -10.62 14.29
N LEU A 116 7.97 -10.19 15.02
CA LEU A 116 6.67 -10.84 15.01
C LEU A 116 5.77 -10.09 14.02
N MET A 117 5.37 -10.77 12.96
CA MET A 117 4.43 -10.24 11.97
C MET A 117 3.04 -10.82 12.22
N VAL A 118 2.03 -9.95 12.20
CA VAL A 118 0.62 -10.35 12.25
C VAL A 118 -0.05 -9.93 10.95
N SER A 119 -0.57 -10.92 10.23
CA SER A 119 -1.20 -10.76 8.92
C SER A 119 -2.66 -11.18 8.98
N VAL A 120 -3.52 -10.50 8.22
CA VAL A 120 -4.94 -10.84 8.10
C VAL A 120 -5.16 -11.60 6.80
N LEU A 121 -5.65 -12.84 6.91
CA LEU A 121 -6.00 -13.64 5.74
C LEU A 121 -7.40 -13.26 5.24
N TYR A 122 -7.48 -12.77 4.00
CA TYR A 122 -8.74 -12.41 3.35
C TYR A 122 -8.84 -13.08 1.98
N LYS A 123 -9.97 -13.77 1.73
CA LYS A 123 -10.21 -14.58 0.52
C LYS A 123 -8.98 -15.41 0.16
N ALA A 124 -8.72 -16.45 0.95
CA ALA A 124 -7.75 -17.46 0.59
C ALA A 124 -8.20 -18.12 -0.72
N ASP A 125 -7.72 -17.62 -1.86
CA ASP A 125 -7.79 -18.39 -3.08
C ASP A 125 -6.89 -19.61 -2.86
N ARG A 126 -7.40 -20.79 -3.19
CA ARG A 126 -6.77 -22.07 -2.88
C ARG A 126 -5.70 -22.34 -3.93
N LYS A 127 -4.71 -21.46 -4.05
CA LYS A 127 -3.45 -21.59 -4.79
C LYS A 127 -2.60 -20.37 -4.48
N ASP A 128 -1.41 -20.63 -3.94
CA ASP A 128 -0.32 -19.67 -3.77
C ASP A 128 -0.56 -18.59 -2.71
N SER A 129 -0.68 -19.02 -1.45
CA SER A 129 -0.37 -18.17 -0.31
C SER A 129 1.11 -17.79 -0.34
N CYS A 130 1.43 -16.72 -1.05
CA CYS A 130 2.67 -15.97 -0.85
C CYS A 130 2.60 -15.35 0.55
N VAL A 131 3.28 -15.98 1.49
CA VAL A 131 3.61 -15.41 2.79
C VAL A 131 4.60 -14.27 2.53
N PHE A 132 4.15 -13.03 2.72
CA PHE A 132 5.03 -11.87 2.67
C PHE A 132 5.85 -11.84 3.97
N GLY A 133 7.14 -12.15 3.88
CA GLY A 133 8.14 -11.90 4.94
C GLY A 133 8.99 -10.68 4.64
#